data_AF-N6ZW16-F1
#
_entry.id   AF-N6ZW16-F1
#
_cell.length_a   1.000
_cell.length_b   1.000
_cell.length_c   1.000
_cell.angle_alpha   90.00
_cell.angle_beta   90.00
_cell.angle_gamma   90.00
#
_symmetry.space_group_name_H-M   'P 1'
#
loop_
_entity.id
_entity.type
_entity.pdbx_description
1 polymer ?
#
loop_
_entity_poly.entity_id
_entity_poly.type
_entity_poly.pdbx_seq_one_letter_code
_entity_poly.pdbx_strand_id
1 'polypeptide(L)'
;MLVTRELLTRMGASAAHADRHLDALNAAMALHGIDTELRIAHFLAQVMHESGCLRLTEENLNYSAEGLRRVFRKYYRSDAEAAAHARQPEHIANRVYASRMGNGPESSGDGFRYRGRGLIQLTGKDNYRSFAQWCGADVVANPDWVAERYAVESAVYYWDRNAINALADVDDLGAITRRINGGLIGYEHRLELLRTAKRTLRELTAAGTVDTVAQPAVLQPSHRVGATQLMLRSAPVVADRTRIGVLNQGKEVQVLGPAGEPGWVRIRVSLSGLLREGVVAERYLKALPTSRGAATVPAAPAQAAALPAAHMQQDRADITRRRDGGRAYPLGEAGRPARAGGDAASLAASVSAIVDYLDVANPAHLRYKPAGSTTYCNIYATDLAYLCGVYLPRVWWTDRALLQLREGAQVAVEYGRTVRELNANSLYDWLEDHGPAFGWRREVELTALQAAANAGQVCVIVARRVDLNRPGHITAVVPETGDAKAVRSAEHEVLRPLESQAGTRNVLRGTPASAWWQGSRFQAFAFWRHP
;
A
#
# COMPACT_ATOMS: atom_id res chain seq x y z
N MET A 1 4.06 -5.67 20.46
CA MET A 1 4.85 -6.70 19.75
C MET A 1 6.26 -6.16 19.59
N LEU A 2 7.28 -6.85 20.12
CA LEU A 2 8.67 -6.41 20.07
C LEU A 2 9.43 -7.19 18.99
N VAL A 3 10.22 -6.49 18.18
CA VAL A 3 11.25 -7.05 17.29
C VAL A 3 12.29 -7.77 18.16
N THR A 4 12.72 -8.96 17.75
CA THR A 4 13.75 -9.73 18.45
C THR A 4 15.04 -9.80 17.65
N ARG A 5 16.17 -10.10 18.32
CA ARG A 5 17.44 -10.41 17.64
C ARG A 5 17.22 -11.50 16.59
N GLU A 6 16.49 -12.55 16.97
CA GLU A 6 16.22 -13.70 16.10
C GLU A 6 15.51 -13.30 14.80
N LEU A 7 14.50 -12.43 14.87
CA LEU A 7 13.82 -11.90 13.70
C LEU A 7 14.79 -11.21 12.74
N LEU A 8 15.60 -10.28 13.25
CA LEU A 8 16.56 -9.53 12.44
C LEU A 8 17.62 -10.43 11.81
N THR A 9 18.11 -11.44 12.56
CA THR A 9 19.10 -12.39 12.04
C THR A 9 18.52 -13.32 10.96
N ARG A 10 17.27 -13.76 11.11
CA ARG A 10 16.59 -14.57 10.08
C ARG A 10 16.29 -13.76 8.82
N MET A 11 16.16 -12.43 8.94
CA MET A 11 16.08 -11.50 7.81
C MET A 11 17.45 -11.16 7.20
N GLY A 12 18.56 -11.70 7.72
CA GLY A 12 19.89 -11.58 7.13
C GLY A 12 20.85 -10.60 7.81
N ALA A 13 20.49 -10.01 8.96
CA ALA A 13 21.44 -9.24 9.76
C ALA A 13 22.42 -10.17 10.50
N SER A 14 23.66 -9.70 10.74
CA SER A 14 24.52 -10.38 11.72
C SER A 14 24.00 -10.09 13.14
N ALA A 15 24.35 -10.95 14.10
CA ALA A 15 23.97 -10.72 15.51
C ALA A 15 24.45 -9.35 16.00
N ALA A 16 25.69 -8.96 15.68
CA ALA A 16 26.25 -7.67 16.07
C ALA A 16 25.50 -6.47 15.46
N HIS A 17 25.06 -6.56 14.20
CA HIS A 17 24.27 -5.50 13.57
C HIS A 17 22.84 -5.44 14.13
N ALA A 18 22.23 -6.59 14.39
CA ALA A 18 20.93 -6.65 15.04
C ALA A 18 20.97 -5.98 16.42
N ASP A 19 21.95 -6.34 17.26
CA ASP A 19 22.12 -5.80 18.61
C ASP A 19 22.31 -4.29 18.65
N ARG A 20 23.10 -3.77 17.70
CA ARG A 20 23.37 -2.33 17.60
C ARG A 20 22.10 -1.49 17.48
N HIS A 21 21.07 -2.03 16.82
CA HIS A 21 19.86 -1.27 16.47
C HIS A 21 18.59 -1.77 17.16
N LEU A 22 18.62 -2.93 17.83
CA LEU A 22 17.44 -3.61 18.35
C LEU A 22 16.61 -2.74 19.30
N ASP A 23 17.25 -2.16 20.32
CA ASP A 23 16.55 -1.35 21.33
C ASP A 23 15.97 -0.07 20.72
N ALA A 24 16.74 0.59 19.86
CA ALA A 24 16.30 1.79 19.16
C ALA A 24 15.15 1.50 18.19
N LEU A 25 15.20 0.40 17.44
CA LEU A 25 14.11 -0.05 16.55
C LEU A 25 12.84 -0.27 17.35
N ASN A 26 12.90 -1.04 18.43
CA ASN A 26 11.74 -1.30 19.28
C ASN A 26 11.15 -0.02 19.88
N ALA A 27 12.00 0.85 20.43
CA ALA A 27 11.56 2.11 21.03
C ALA A 27 10.90 3.04 20.00
N ALA A 28 11.55 3.25 18.86
CA ALA A 28 11.07 4.17 17.83
C ALA A 28 9.82 3.62 17.12
N MET A 29 9.78 2.33 16.79
CA MET A 29 8.60 1.70 16.17
C MET A 29 7.37 1.78 17.08
N ALA A 30 7.54 1.53 18.37
CA ALA A 30 6.45 1.67 19.35
C ALA A 30 5.97 3.13 19.45
N LEU A 31 6.89 4.10 19.50
CA LEU A 31 6.56 5.52 19.59
C LEU A 31 5.74 6.00 18.38
N HIS A 32 6.08 5.52 17.18
CA HIS A 32 5.50 5.97 15.91
C HIS A 32 4.43 5.04 15.32
N GLY A 33 3.89 4.13 16.13
CA GLY A 33 2.77 3.28 15.73
C GLY A 33 3.09 2.28 14.62
N ILE A 34 4.34 1.83 14.53
CA ILE A 34 4.78 0.71 13.69
C ILE A 34 4.64 -0.56 14.55
N ASP A 35 3.41 -0.87 14.95
CA ASP A 35 3.10 -1.77 16.08
C ASP A 35 2.22 -2.97 15.71
N THR A 36 1.80 -3.11 14.45
CA THR A 36 1.13 -4.29 13.91
C THR A 36 2.12 -5.22 13.19
N GLU A 37 1.82 -6.52 13.09
CA GLU A 37 2.68 -7.48 12.36
C GLU A 37 3.03 -7.00 10.95
N LEU A 38 2.06 -6.45 10.21
CA LEU A 38 2.27 -5.95 8.85
C LEU A 38 3.14 -4.69 8.83
N ARG A 39 2.87 -3.71 9.71
CA ARG A 39 3.69 -2.50 9.79
C ARG A 39 5.14 -2.82 10.15
N ILE A 40 5.35 -3.69 11.14
CA ILE A 40 6.66 -4.18 11.55
C ILE A 40 7.35 -4.87 10.38
N ALA A 41 6.68 -5.82 9.72
CA ALA A 41 7.26 -6.59 8.62
C ALA A 41 7.67 -5.69 7.44
N HIS A 42 6.81 -4.75 7.04
CA HIS A 42 7.11 -3.82 5.95
C HIS A 42 8.21 -2.84 6.31
N PHE A 43 8.15 -2.23 7.49
CA PHE A 43 9.19 -1.31 7.93
C PHE A 43 10.56 -2.00 7.96
N LEU A 44 10.65 -3.18 8.59
CA LEU A 44 11.89 -3.95 8.63
C LEU A 44 12.35 -4.38 7.24
N ALA A 45 11.46 -4.79 6.34
CA ALA A 45 11.85 -5.17 4.98
C ALA A 45 12.53 -4.01 4.22
N GLN A 46 12.03 -2.80 4.38
CA GLN A 46 12.61 -1.61 3.75
C GLN A 46 13.94 -1.21 4.41
N VAL A 47 13.98 -1.15 5.73
CA VAL A 47 15.20 -0.81 6.49
C VAL A 47 16.31 -1.83 6.20
N MET A 48 16.00 -3.12 6.19
CA MET A 48 16.96 -4.17 5.85
C MET A 48 17.50 -4.02 4.43
N HIS A 49 16.65 -3.68 3.46
CA HIS A 49 17.09 -3.47 2.08
C HIS A 49 18.04 -2.26 1.96
N GLU A 50 17.64 -1.10 2.48
CA GLU A 50 18.36 0.17 2.31
C GLU A 50 19.69 0.22 3.06
N SER A 51 19.78 -0.46 4.21
CA SER A 51 20.98 -0.48 5.06
C SER A 51 21.93 -1.66 4.78
N GLY A 52 21.61 -2.51 3.80
CA GLY A 52 22.35 -3.76 3.57
C GLY A 52 22.33 -4.66 4.80
N CYS A 53 21.13 -4.94 5.31
CA CYS A 53 20.83 -5.72 6.51
C CYS A 53 21.44 -5.14 7.79
N LEU A 54 21.17 -3.86 8.05
CA LEU A 54 21.62 -3.08 9.22
C LEU A 54 23.14 -2.87 9.31
N ARG A 55 23.86 -3.11 8.22
CA ARG A 55 25.31 -2.96 8.17
C ARG A 55 25.74 -1.52 7.97
N LEU A 56 24.97 -0.75 7.19
CA LEU A 56 25.33 0.58 6.72
C LEU A 56 24.38 1.64 7.29
N THR A 57 24.95 2.69 7.86
CA THR A 57 24.22 3.91 8.29
C THR A 57 24.64 5.15 7.50
N GLU A 58 25.49 4.99 6.48
CA GLU A 58 25.83 6.04 5.53
C GLU A 58 26.13 5.44 4.16
N GLU A 59 25.92 6.23 3.11
CA GLU A 59 26.29 5.83 1.75
C GLU A 59 27.80 5.85 1.54
N ASN A 60 28.27 4.92 0.70
CA ASN A 60 29.66 4.88 0.26
C ASN A 60 29.77 5.39 -1.18
N LEU A 61 30.20 6.65 -1.32
CA LEU A 61 30.37 7.32 -2.61
C LEU A 61 31.75 7.05 -3.25
N ASN A 62 32.47 6.01 -2.82
CA ASN A 62 33.81 5.67 -3.32
C ASN A 62 33.79 4.89 -4.64
N TYR A 63 33.24 5.47 -5.71
CA TYR A 63 33.08 4.83 -7.02
C TYR A 63 34.36 4.83 -7.87
N SER A 64 34.61 3.77 -8.63
CA SER A 64 35.60 3.79 -9.72
C SER A 64 35.09 4.63 -10.91
N ALA A 65 35.99 5.00 -11.84
CA ALA A 65 35.60 5.72 -13.06
C ALA A 65 34.49 4.98 -13.84
N GLU A 66 34.65 3.67 -14.02
CA GLU A 66 33.63 2.82 -14.64
C GLU A 66 32.31 2.81 -13.84
N GLY A 67 32.39 2.74 -12.51
CA GLY A 67 31.23 2.82 -11.62
C GLY A 67 30.47 4.14 -11.78
N LEU A 68 31.18 5.26 -11.89
CA LEU A 68 30.59 6.59 -12.14
C LEU A 68 29.89 6.65 -13.51
N ARG A 69 30.50 6.07 -14.55
CA ARG A 69 29.90 5.98 -15.89
C ARG A 69 28.64 5.12 -15.92
N ARG A 70 28.59 4.08 -15.09
CA ARG A 70 27.44 3.18 -14.98
C ARG A 70 26.29 3.76 -14.16
N VAL A 71 26.59 4.31 -12.98
CA VAL A 71 25.57 4.73 -12.00
C VAL A 71 25.19 6.20 -12.16
N PHE A 72 26.15 7.08 -12.45
CA PHE A 72 25.98 8.53 -12.52
C PHE A 72 26.23 9.09 -13.92
N ARG A 73 25.87 8.33 -14.97
CA ARG A 73 26.06 8.70 -16.39
C ARG A 73 25.58 10.12 -16.73
N LYS A 74 24.50 10.57 -16.09
CA LYS A 74 23.96 11.93 -16.28
C LYS A 74 24.95 13.03 -15.87
N TYR A 75 25.75 12.78 -14.84
CA TYR A 75 26.70 13.71 -14.23
C TYR A 75 28.14 13.51 -14.71
N TYR A 76 28.45 12.33 -15.26
CA TYR A 76 29.76 11.98 -15.83
C TYR A 76 29.60 11.51 -17.27
N ARG A 77 29.71 12.46 -18.21
CA ARG A 77 29.32 12.24 -19.61
C ARG A 77 30.46 11.64 -20.44
N SER A 78 31.71 11.86 -20.03
CA SER A 78 32.90 11.29 -20.64
C SER A 78 33.70 10.44 -19.65
N ASP A 79 34.54 9.54 -20.19
CA ASP A 79 35.43 8.71 -19.37
C ASP A 79 36.53 9.55 -18.72
N ALA A 80 36.97 10.63 -19.37
CA ALA A 80 37.93 11.59 -18.81
C ALA A 80 37.36 12.29 -17.55
N GLU A 81 36.10 12.74 -17.60
CA GLU A 81 35.43 13.33 -16.43
C GLU A 81 35.27 12.32 -15.29
N ALA A 82 34.96 11.06 -15.62
CA ALA A 82 34.81 10.00 -14.63
C ALA A 82 36.15 9.61 -14.00
N ALA A 83 37.22 9.54 -14.79
CA ALA A 83 38.57 9.27 -14.31
C ALA A 83 39.07 10.36 -13.36
N ALA A 84 38.79 11.63 -13.67
CA ALA A 84 39.20 12.77 -12.84
C ALA A 84 38.61 12.76 -11.42
N HIS A 85 37.45 12.12 -11.22
CA HIS A 85 36.73 12.11 -9.93
C HIS A 85 36.59 10.71 -9.33
N ALA A 86 37.23 9.70 -9.93
CA ALA A 86 37.20 8.35 -9.41
C ALA A 86 37.80 8.30 -8.00
N ARG A 87 37.15 7.54 -7.11
CA ARG A 87 37.55 7.35 -5.72
C ARG A 87 37.65 8.64 -4.89
N GLN A 88 36.91 9.68 -5.28
CA GLN A 88 36.84 10.96 -4.57
C GLN A 88 35.41 11.22 -4.08
N PRO A 89 34.98 10.59 -2.97
CA PRO A 89 33.58 10.58 -2.54
C PRO A 89 33.01 11.97 -2.28
N GLU A 90 33.79 12.89 -1.73
CA GLU A 90 33.35 14.27 -1.51
C GLU A 90 33.05 15.00 -2.81
N HIS A 91 33.97 14.91 -3.79
CA HIS A 91 33.75 15.52 -5.10
C HIS A 91 32.56 14.88 -5.83
N ILE A 92 32.41 13.56 -5.73
CA ILE A 92 31.28 12.83 -6.32
C ILE A 92 29.96 13.31 -5.71
N ALA A 93 29.88 13.40 -4.38
CA ALA A 93 28.67 13.86 -3.67
C ALA A 93 28.31 15.30 -4.03
N ASN A 94 29.31 16.19 -4.00
CA ASN A 94 29.13 17.60 -4.30
C ASN A 94 28.60 17.81 -5.72
N ARG A 95 29.04 17.00 -6.68
CA ARG A 95 28.53 17.03 -8.05
C ARG A 95 27.12 16.45 -8.18
N VAL A 96 26.89 15.25 -7.65
CA VAL A 96 25.63 14.50 -7.84
C VAL A 96 24.45 15.18 -7.12
N TYR A 97 24.72 15.84 -5.99
CA TYR A 97 23.71 16.47 -5.15
C TYR A 97 23.72 18.01 -5.21
N ALA A 98 24.51 18.63 -6.07
CA ALA A 98 24.52 20.08 -6.28
C ALA A 98 23.13 20.63 -6.61
N SER A 99 22.79 21.79 -6.05
CA SER A 99 21.59 22.59 -6.36
C SER A 99 20.27 21.81 -6.26
N ARG A 100 20.20 20.83 -5.34
CA ARG A 100 19.05 19.96 -5.13
C ARG A 100 18.75 19.84 -3.64
N MET A 101 17.48 19.70 -3.28
CA MET A 101 17.06 19.41 -1.89
C MET A 101 17.64 20.41 -0.87
N GLY A 102 17.74 21.68 -1.27
CA GLY A 102 18.29 22.76 -0.44
C GLY A 102 19.81 22.88 -0.44
N ASN A 103 20.54 22.00 -1.12
CA ASN A 103 21.99 22.11 -1.27
C ASN A 103 22.36 23.29 -2.18
N GLY A 104 23.45 23.97 -1.85
CA GLY A 104 24.08 24.95 -2.73
C GLY A 104 24.70 24.34 -3.99
N PRO A 105 25.40 25.16 -4.81
CA PRO A 105 26.14 24.68 -5.98
C PRO A 105 27.25 23.71 -5.56
N GLU A 106 27.84 22.98 -6.52
CA GLU A 106 28.90 22.00 -6.28
C GLU A 106 30.06 22.54 -5.40
N SER A 107 30.43 23.82 -5.57
CA SER A 107 31.47 24.49 -4.78
C SER A 107 31.12 24.72 -3.30
N SER A 108 29.87 24.54 -2.88
CA SER A 108 29.43 24.78 -1.51
C SER A 108 29.83 23.68 -0.52
N GLY A 109 30.17 22.48 -1.01
CA GLY A 109 30.38 21.31 -0.15
C GLY A 109 29.11 20.68 0.42
N ASP A 110 27.93 21.25 0.14
CA ASP A 110 26.66 20.78 0.70
C ASP A 110 26.31 19.34 0.26
N GLY A 111 26.72 18.94 -0.95
CA GLY A 111 26.41 17.61 -1.46
C GLY A 111 27.04 16.49 -0.62
N PHE A 112 28.30 16.64 -0.22
CA PHE A 112 28.97 15.70 0.68
C PHE A 112 28.53 15.86 2.14
N ARG A 113 28.34 17.10 2.58
CA ARG A 113 27.91 17.42 3.95
C ARG A 113 26.56 16.80 4.28
N TYR A 114 25.61 16.85 3.34
CA TYR A 114 24.26 16.30 3.51
C TYR A 114 24.02 15.05 2.63
N ARG A 115 25.05 14.21 2.47
CA ARG A 115 24.95 12.90 1.83
C ARG A 115 24.00 11.96 2.61
N GLY A 116 23.61 10.86 1.99
CA GLY A 116 22.74 9.82 2.55
C GLY A 116 23.28 9.24 3.86
N ARG A 117 22.46 9.35 4.91
CA ARG A 117 22.72 8.76 6.24
C ARG A 117 21.46 8.12 6.84
N GLY A 118 21.67 7.29 7.85
CA GLY A 118 20.65 6.51 8.53
C GLY A 118 20.20 5.29 7.73
N LEU A 119 19.26 4.52 8.32
CA LEU A 119 18.88 3.21 7.78
C LEU A 119 18.02 3.28 6.51
N ILE A 120 17.55 4.46 6.09
CA ILE A 120 16.76 4.68 4.87
C ILE A 120 17.33 5.79 3.95
N GLN A 121 18.57 6.21 4.18
CA GLN A 121 19.29 7.19 3.34
C GLN A 121 18.63 8.59 3.27
N LEU A 122 18.62 9.31 4.39
CA LEU A 122 18.23 10.72 4.44
C LEU A 122 19.30 11.59 3.73
N THR A 123 18.93 12.26 2.63
CA THR A 123 19.86 13.04 1.78
C THR A 123 19.34 14.46 1.54
N GLY A 124 20.23 15.46 1.55
CA GLY A 124 19.97 16.85 1.17
C GLY A 124 19.61 17.76 2.35
N LYS A 125 20.11 19.01 2.30
CA LYS A 125 20.03 20.00 3.38
C LYS A 125 18.62 20.26 3.90
N ASP A 126 17.62 20.33 3.02
CA ASP A 126 16.22 20.57 3.42
C ASP A 126 15.63 19.38 4.18
N ASN A 127 16.02 18.15 3.82
CA ASN A 127 15.62 16.96 4.55
C ASN A 127 16.29 16.90 5.93
N TYR A 128 17.57 17.30 6.03
CA TYR A 128 18.26 17.42 7.32
C TYR A 128 17.65 18.52 8.20
N ARG A 129 17.25 19.67 7.63
CA ARG A 129 16.53 20.72 8.37
C ARG A 129 15.18 20.24 8.91
N SER A 130 14.42 19.56 8.07
CA SER A 130 13.12 19.02 8.46
C SER A 130 13.27 17.93 9.52
N PHE A 131 14.30 17.10 9.42
CA PHE A 131 14.61 16.09 10.44
C PHE A 131 15.09 16.73 11.74
N ALA A 132 15.94 17.77 11.69
CA ALA A 132 16.40 18.51 12.87
C ALA A 132 15.24 19.07 13.70
N GLN A 133 14.24 19.62 13.02
CA GLN A 133 13.01 20.11 13.67
C GLN A 133 12.22 18.97 14.34
N TRP A 134 12.16 17.80 13.69
CA TRP A 134 11.42 16.66 14.19
C TRP A 134 12.12 15.96 15.36
N CYS A 135 13.44 15.77 15.28
CA CYS A 135 14.21 15.08 16.33
C CYS A 135 14.67 16.02 17.46
N GLY A 136 14.51 17.33 17.29
CA GLY A 136 14.90 18.34 18.28
C GLY A 136 16.42 18.48 18.46
N ALA A 137 17.21 18.05 17.48
CA ALA A 137 18.67 18.13 17.51
C ALA A 137 19.22 18.85 16.28
N ASP A 138 20.30 19.62 16.44
CA ASP A 138 20.92 20.37 15.35
C ASP A 138 21.82 19.48 14.47
N VAL A 139 21.17 18.56 13.74
CA VAL A 139 21.79 17.71 12.73
C VAL A 139 22.14 18.46 11.45
N VAL A 140 21.76 19.73 11.31
CA VAL A 140 22.19 20.57 10.19
C VAL A 140 23.63 21.04 10.43
N ALA A 141 23.92 21.50 11.65
CA ALA A 141 25.29 21.78 12.06
C ALA A 141 26.11 20.49 12.18
N ASN A 142 25.51 19.40 12.67
CA ASN A 142 26.18 18.13 12.97
C ASN A 142 25.56 16.93 12.18
N PRO A 143 25.73 16.88 10.85
CA PRO A 143 25.04 15.89 10.02
C PRO A 143 25.46 14.44 10.26
N ASP A 144 26.66 14.19 10.78
CA ASP A 144 27.14 12.83 11.10
C ASP A 144 26.33 12.16 12.21
N TRP A 145 25.68 12.94 13.08
CA TRP A 145 24.79 12.39 14.11
C TRP A 145 23.63 11.58 13.53
N VAL A 146 23.23 11.82 12.28
CA VAL A 146 22.21 10.99 11.62
C VAL A 146 22.67 9.55 11.46
N ALA A 147 23.96 9.31 11.16
CA ALA A 147 24.50 7.96 11.05
C ALA A 147 24.88 7.35 12.41
N GLU A 148 25.31 8.17 13.36
CA GLU A 148 25.85 7.73 14.66
C GLU A 148 24.80 7.55 15.76
N ARG A 149 23.83 8.47 15.83
CA ARG A 149 22.92 8.61 16.98
C ARG A 149 21.46 8.44 16.59
N TYR A 150 21.11 8.81 15.36
CA TYR A 150 19.72 8.92 14.90
C TYR A 150 19.40 8.03 13.70
N ALA A 151 20.16 6.95 13.49
CA ALA A 151 20.04 6.13 12.27
C ALA A 151 18.68 5.44 12.15
N VAL A 152 18.09 5.05 13.28
CA VAL A 152 16.74 4.46 13.35
C VAL A 152 15.68 5.55 13.29
N GLU A 153 15.86 6.61 14.08
CA GLU A 153 14.95 7.74 14.17
C GLU A 153 14.77 8.42 12.81
N SER A 154 15.81 8.52 11.99
CA SER A 154 15.71 9.07 10.64
C SER A 154 14.87 8.18 9.72
N ALA A 155 14.93 6.85 9.90
CA ALA A 155 14.11 5.91 9.13
C ALA A 155 12.64 5.98 9.55
N VAL A 156 12.37 6.06 10.86
CA VAL A 156 11.00 6.21 11.39
C VAL A 156 10.42 7.59 11.04
N TYR A 157 11.21 8.66 11.12
CA TYR A 157 10.83 9.99 10.64
C TYR A 157 10.40 9.96 9.18
N TYR A 158 11.20 9.33 8.31
CA TYR A 158 10.86 9.20 6.90
C TYR A 158 9.55 8.41 6.72
N TRP A 159 9.41 7.30 7.44
CA TRP A 159 8.23 6.45 7.41
C TRP A 159 6.95 7.20 7.81
N ASP A 160 7.02 7.95 8.91
CA ASP A 160 5.92 8.73 9.46
C ASP A 160 5.57 9.93 8.55
N ARG A 161 6.56 10.74 8.16
CA ARG A 161 6.37 11.90 7.27
C ARG A 161 5.74 11.51 5.94
N ASN A 162 6.04 10.31 5.44
CA ASN A 162 5.49 9.81 4.19
C ASN A 162 4.25 8.94 4.38
N ALA A 163 3.67 8.89 5.59
CA ALA A 163 2.45 8.16 5.94
C ALA A 163 2.46 6.68 5.49
N ILE A 164 3.60 6.01 5.63
CA ILE A 164 3.82 4.67 5.05
C ILE A 164 3.09 3.58 5.85
N ASN A 165 2.74 3.82 7.12
CA ASN A 165 1.89 2.91 7.91
C ASN A 165 0.59 2.55 7.16
N ALA A 166 -0.07 3.53 6.53
CA ALA A 166 -1.31 3.29 5.79
C ALA A 166 -1.13 2.34 4.59
N LEU A 167 0.05 2.37 3.96
CA LEU A 167 0.41 1.46 2.86
C LEU A 167 0.74 0.06 3.38
N ALA A 168 1.41 -0.02 4.54
CA ALA A 168 1.72 -1.29 5.18
C ALA A 168 0.46 -2.00 5.72
N ASP A 169 -0.53 -1.25 6.19
CA ASP A 169 -1.81 -1.78 6.69
C ASP A 169 -2.64 -2.49 5.60
N VAL A 170 -2.45 -2.11 4.34
CA VAL A 170 -3.06 -2.76 3.17
C VAL A 170 -2.08 -3.68 2.43
N ASP A 171 -0.93 -3.95 3.05
CA ASP A 171 0.09 -4.87 2.54
C ASP A 171 0.74 -4.48 1.18
N ASP A 172 0.69 -3.20 0.79
CA ASP A 172 1.12 -2.73 -0.55
C ASP A 172 2.64 -2.41 -0.60
N LEU A 173 3.44 -3.47 -0.75
CA LEU A 173 4.89 -3.35 -0.93
C LEU A 173 5.26 -2.46 -2.13
N GLY A 174 4.45 -2.46 -3.19
CA GLY A 174 4.71 -1.71 -4.41
C GLY A 174 4.64 -0.20 -4.18
N ALA A 175 3.59 0.27 -3.52
CA ALA A 175 3.45 1.67 -3.14
C ALA A 175 4.53 2.09 -2.14
N ILE A 176 4.85 1.24 -1.16
CA ILE A 176 5.91 1.50 -0.18
C ILE A 176 7.26 1.67 -0.89
N THR A 177 7.60 0.74 -1.79
CA THR A 177 8.87 0.78 -2.54
C THR A 177 8.98 2.03 -3.41
N ARG A 178 7.89 2.42 -4.10
CA ARG A 178 7.86 3.67 -4.89
C ARG A 178 7.96 4.91 -4.01
N ARG A 179 7.33 4.90 -2.83
CA ARG A 179 7.39 6.03 -1.91
C ARG A 179 8.81 6.27 -1.42
N ILE A 180 9.54 5.20 -1.11
CA ILE A 180 10.90 5.25 -0.56
C ILE A 180 11.93 5.54 -1.66
N ASN A 181 11.86 4.82 -2.78
CA ASN A 181 12.93 4.83 -3.78
C ASN A 181 12.59 5.66 -5.04
N GLY A 182 11.36 6.16 -5.18
CA GLY A 182 10.90 6.85 -6.40
C GLY A 182 10.65 5.91 -7.59
N GLY A 183 10.70 4.59 -7.37
CA GLY A 183 10.56 3.55 -8.39
C GLY A 183 10.44 2.15 -7.75
N LEU A 184 10.70 1.09 -8.53
CA LEU A 184 10.68 -0.30 -8.06
C LEU A 184 12.09 -0.92 -7.97
N ILE A 185 13.14 -0.09 -7.84
CA ILE A 185 14.51 -0.60 -7.77
C ILE A 185 14.66 -1.42 -6.48
N GLY A 186 15.15 -2.65 -6.64
CA GLY A 186 15.35 -3.58 -5.53
C GLY A 186 14.06 -4.25 -5.01
N TYR A 187 12.94 -4.14 -5.74
CA TYR A 187 11.64 -4.68 -5.32
C TYR A 187 11.68 -6.16 -4.92
N GLU A 188 12.32 -7.02 -5.72
CA GLU A 188 12.42 -8.47 -5.43
C GLU A 188 13.08 -8.76 -4.08
N HIS A 189 14.19 -8.08 -3.78
CA HIS A 189 14.87 -8.24 -2.49
C HIS A 189 14.00 -7.74 -1.33
N ARG A 190 13.27 -6.62 -1.51
CA ARG A 190 12.32 -6.12 -0.51
C ARG A 190 11.16 -7.11 -0.29
N LEU A 191 10.69 -7.77 -1.35
CA LEU A 191 9.64 -8.79 -1.29
C LEU A 191 10.12 -10.04 -0.54
N GLU A 192 11.35 -10.49 -0.79
CA GLU A 192 11.97 -11.59 -0.09
C GLU A 192 12.11 -11.30 1.41
N LEU A 193 12.60 -10.10 1.75
CA LEU A 193 12.71 -9.63 3.14
C LEU A 193 11.34 -9.54 3.81
N LEU A 194 10.32 -9.04 3.11
CA LEU A 194 8.94 -8.97 3.63
C LEU A 194 8.35 -10.35 3.90
N ARG A 195 8.52 -11.29 2.96
CA ARG A 195 8.06 -12.68 3.13
C ARG A 195 8.74 -13.34 4.32
N THR A 196 10.05 -13.14 4.45
CA THR A 196 10.83 -13.66 5.57
C THR A 196 10.37 -13.06 6.89
N ALA A 197 10.18 -11.74 6.96
CA ALA A 197 9.66 -11.07 8.15
C ALA A 197 8.30 -11.62 8.58
N LYS A 198 7.32 -11.68 7.66
CA LYS A 198 5.98 -12.21 7.96
C LYS A 198 6.01 -13.66 8.45
N ARG A 199 6.79 -14.51 7.79
CA ARG A 199 6.93 -15.92 8.18
C ARG A 199 7.52 -16.03 9.58
N THR A 200 8.63 -15.35 9.84
CA THR A 200 9.32 -15.41 11.13
C THR A 200 8.47 -14.80 12.25
N LEU A 201 7.77 -13.71 12.01
CA LEU A 201 6.83 -13.15 13.01
C LEU A 201 5.75 -14.17 13.38
N ARG A 202 5.13 -14.85 12.40
CA ARG A 202 4.13 -15.90 12.67
C ARG A 202 4.70 -17.05 13.50
N GLU A 203 5.90 -17.52 13.16
CA GLU A 203 6.58 -18.61 13.87
C GLU A 203 6.91 -18.23 15.32
N LEU A 204 7.44 -17.02 15.55
CA LEU A 204 7.78 -16.54 16.89
C LEU A 204 6.53 -16.26 17.73
N THR A 205 5.46 -15.74 17.14
CA THR A 205 4.15 -15.58 17.80
C THR A 205 3.59 -16.95 18.22
N ALA A 206 3.66 -17.96 17.35
CA ALA A 206 3.20 -19.32 17.65
C ALA A 206 4.03 -20.04 18.72
N ALA A 207 5.33 -19.75 18.82
CA ALA A 207 6.24 -20.32 19.81
C ALA A 207 6.11 -19.68 21.21
N GLY A 208 5.24 -18.67 21.38
CA GLY A 208 5.05 -17.98 22.66
C GLY A 208 6.25 -17.11 23.09
N THR A 209 7.20 -16.86 22.19
CA THR A 209 8.39 -16.03 22.42
C THR A 209 8.14 -14.54 22.13
N VAL A 210 6.91 -14.16 21.77
CA VAL A 210 6.50 -12.77 21.56
C VAL A 210 5.23 -12.50 22.37
N ASP A 211 5.35 -11.69 23.42
CA ASP A 211 4.21 -11.23 24.20
C ASP A 211 3.27 -10.39 23.33
N THR A 212 2.13 -10.98 22.97
CA THR A 212 0.99 -10.28 22.40
C THR A 212 0.19 -9.64 23.55
N VAL A 213 0.56 -8.42 23.93
CA VAL A 213 -0.35 -7.61 24.76
C VAL A 213 -1.53 -7.23 23.88
N ALA A 214 -2.63 -8.00 23.99
CA ALA A 214 -3.93 -7.60 23.47
C ALA A 214 -4.31 -6.27 24.14
N GLN A 215 -4.25 -5.17 23.38
CA GLN A 215 -4.76 -3.89 23.85
C GLN A 215 -6.30 -3.98 23.89
N PRO A 216 -6.95 -3.64 25.02
CA PRO A 216 -8.40 -3.50 25.02
C PRO A 216 -8.77 -2.38 24.05
N ALA A 217 -9.83 -2.58 23.25
CA ALA A 217 -10.21 -1.65 22.18
C ALA A 217 -10.71 -0.27 22.67
N VAL A 218 -10.94 -0.08 23.97
CA VAL A 218 -11.57 1.12 24.54
C VAL A 218 -10.88 1.54 25.85
N LEU A 219 -10.58 2.84 25.99
CA LEU A 219 -10.07 3.41 27.24
C LEU A 219 -11.16 3.37 28.32
N GLN A 220 -10.84 2.96 29.55
CA GLN A 220 -11.74 3.09 30.71
C GLN A 220 -11.22 4.20 31.65
N PRO A 221 -11.72 5.45 31.54
CA PRO A 221 -11.22 6.56 32.33
C PRO A 221 -11.42 6.33 33.83
N SER A 222 -10.38 6.60 34.60
CA SER A 222 -10.43 6.60 36.07
C SER A 222 -10.00 7.96 36.65
N HIS A 223 -9.20 8.70 35.90
CA HIS A 223 -8.62 9.98 36.31
C HIS A 223 -8.61 10.95 35.12
N ARG A 224 -8.42 12.24 35.44
CA ARG A 224 -8.14 13.31 34.48
C ARG A 224 -6.86 14.05 34.85
N VAL A 225 -6.18 14.59 33.85
CA VAL A 225 -4.99 15.43 34.05
C VAL A 225 -5.39 16.77 34.67
N GLY A 226 -4.84 17.07 35.85
CA GLY A 226 -5.09 18.31 36.59
C GLY A 226 -4.14 19.46 36.25
N ALA A 227 -2.92 19.15 35.79
CA ALA A 227 -1.93 20.13 35.35
C ALA A 227 -2.26 20.71 33.96
N THR A 228 -1.83 21.94 33.67
CA THR A 228 -1.96 22.56 32.34
C THR A 228 -1.38 21.67 31.24
N GLN A 229 -0.22 21.07 31.54
CA GLN A 229 0.49 20.15 30.66
C GLN A 229 1.18 19.08 31.51
N LEU A 230 1.03 17.81 31.14
CA LEU A 230 1.66 16.67 31.77
C LEU A 230 2.33 15.80 30.70
N MET A 231 3.58 15.42 30.92
CA MET A 231 4.31 14.58 29.98
C MET A 231 4.09 13.11 30.28
N LEU A 232 3.52 12.36 29.34
CA LEU A 232 3.52 10.90 29.32
C LEU A 232 4.95 10.40 29.07
N ARG A 233 5.43 9.43 29.86
CA ARG A 233 6.81 8.95 29.78
C ARG A 233 6.91 7.43 29.65
N SER A 234 8.04 6.95 29.12
CA SER A 234 8.34 5.52 29.02
C SER A 234 8.94 4.93 30.29
N ALA A 235 9.50 5.77 31.16
CA ALA A 235 10.08 5.39 32.45
C ALA A 235 9.81 6.48 33.49
N PRO A 236 9.81 6.15 34.80
CA PRO A 236 9.45 7.08 35.88
C PRO A 236 10.59 8.05 36.22
N VAL A 237 11.15 8.70 35.19
CA VAL A 237 12.31 9.59 35.27
C VAL A 237 12.05 10.81 34.40
N VAL A 238 12.37 12.01 34.92
CA VAL A 238 12.24 13.27 34.16
C VAL A 238 13.47 13.46 33.28
N ALA A 239 13.46 12.85 32.09
CA ALA A 239 14.51 13.02 31.07
C ALA A 239 13.92 13.10 29.66
N ASP A 240 14.62 13.75 28.71
CA ASP A 240 14.10 13.95 27.35
C ASP A 240 13.90 12.64 26.59
N ARG A 241 14.84 11.70 26.75
CA ARG A 241 14.74 10.33 26.20
C ARG A 241 13.53 9.51 26.66
N THR A 242 12.83 9.97 27.70
CA THR A 242 11.68 9.24 28.26
C THR A 242 10.34 9.84 27.81
N ARG A 243 10.31 10.94 27.06
CA ARG A 243 9.06 11.60 26.67
C ARG A 243 8.35 10.77 25.59
N ILE A 244 7.08 10.45 25.83
CA ILE A 244 6.19 9.79 24.86
C ILE A 244 5.22 10.80 24.24
N GLY A 245 4.65 11.69 25.04
CA GLY A 245 3.66 12.63 24.52
C GLY A 245 3.13 13.60 25.56
N VAL A 246 2.48 14.65 25.09
CA VAL A 246 1.89 15.69 25.93
C VAL A 246 0.42 15.37 26.23
N LEU A 247 0.06 15.41 27.52
CA LEU A 247 -1.30 15.32 28.00
C LEU A 247 -1.72 16.71 28.50
N ASN A 248 -2.69 17.32 27.84
CA ASN A 248 -3.21 18.61 28.26
C ASN A 248 -4.19 18.45 29.43
N GLN A 249 -4.41 19.54 30.17
CA GLN A 249 -5.40 19.59 31.25
C GLN A 249 -6.76 19.04 30.80
N GLY A 250 -7.39 18.26 31.68
CA GLY A 250 -8.68 17.62 31.41
C GLY A 250 -8.60 16.31 30.62
N LYS A 251 -7.44 15.92 30.07
CA LYS A 251 -7.27 14.65 29.37
C LYS A 251 -7.59 13.48 30.29
N GLU A 252 -8.51 12.61 29.85
CA GLU A 252 -8.90 11.41 30.58
C GLU A 252 -7.90 10.26 30.40
N VAL A 253 -7.61 9.57 31.49
CA VAL A 253 -6.63 8.48 31.56
C VAL A 253 -7.15 7.33 32.43
N GLN A 254 -6.70 6.12 32.12
CA GLN A 254 -6.90 4.94 32.96
C GLN A 254 -5.63 4.70 33.78
N VAL A 255 -5.70 4.76 35.11
CA VAL A 255 -4.58 4.40 35.98
C VAL A 255 -4.53 2.88 36.08
N LEU A 256 -3.37 2.30 35.76
CA LEU A 256 -3.11 0.85 35.75
C LEU A 256 -2.37 0.38 37.02
N GLY A 257 -1.95 1.30 37.89
CA GLY A 257 -1.24 1.03 39.13
C GLY A 257 0.09 1.78 39.26
N PRO A 258 0.86 1.52 40.34
CA PRO A 258 2.16 2.14 40.57
C PRO A 258 3.18 1.78 39.48
N ALA A 259 4.17 2.65 39.27
CA ALA A 259 5.21 2.48 38.24
C ALA A 259 6.62 2.67 38.78
N GLY A 260 7.19 1.62 39.41
CA GLY A 260 8.60 1.49 39.76
C GLY A 260 9.08 2.40 40.91
N GLU A 261 8.83 3.70 40.81
CA GLU A 261 9.25 4.73 41.76
C GLU A 261 8.05 5.32 42.52
N PRO A 262 8.21 5.71 43.81
CA PRO A 262 7.16 6.35 44.58
C PRO A 262 6.62 7.62 43.90
N GLY A 263 5.29 7.76 43.84
CA GLY A 263 4.62 8.90 43.23
C GLY A 263 4.53 8.87 41.70
N TRP A 264 4.93 7.76 41.06
CA TRP A 264 4.70 7.48 39.65
C TRP A 264 3.66 6.39 39.46
N VAL A 265 2.77 6.61 38.49
CA VAL A 265 1.73 5.65 38.13
C VAL A 265 1.81 5.33 36.65
N ARG A 266 1.57 4.07 36.32
CA ARG A 266 1.37 3.62 34.95
C ARG A 266 -0.05 3.97 34.54
N ILE A 267 -0.20 4.58 33.38
CA ILE A 267 -1.48 4.96 32.82
C ILE A 267 -1.64 4.46 31.41
N ARG A 268 -2.88 4.29 30.99
CA ARG A 268 -3.30 4.18 29.59
C ARG A 268 -4.06 5.43 29.18
N VAL A 269 -3.87 5.89 27.95
CA VAL A 269 -4.48 7.11 27.41
C VAL A 269 -4.64 7.00 25.90
N SER A 270 -5.69 7.62 25.34
CA SER A 270 -5.83 7.75 23.89
C SER A 270 -5.05 8.97 23.38
N LEU A 271 -4.08 8.76 22.49
CA LEU A 271 -3.36 9.81 21.77
C LEU A 271 -3.62 9.66 20.27
N SER A 272 -4.16 10.69 19.64
CA SER A 272 -4.50 10.69 18.21
C SER A 272 -5.37 9.50 17.77
N GLY A 273 -6.28 9.03 18.64
CA GLY A 273 -7.18 7.90 18.39
C GLY A 273 -6.61 6.52 18.76
N LEU A 274 -5.33 6.41 19.13
CA LEU A 274 -4.69 5.15 19.53
C LEU A 274 -4.50 5.08 21.05
N LEU A 275 -4.69 3.89 21.63
CA LEU A 275 -4.38 3.67 23.04
C LEU A 275 -2.87 3.51 23.23
N ARG A 276 -2.33 4.25 24.18
CA ARG A 276 -0.93 4.28 24.56
C ARG A 276 -0.80 4.08 26.05
N GLU A 277 0.22 3.34 26.46
CA GLU A 277 0.62 3.22 27.86
C GLU A 277 1.90 3.99 28.12
N GLY A 278 2.04 4.47 29.35
CA GLY A 278 3.24 5.11 29.84
C GLY A 278 3.09 5.42 31.31
N VAL A 279 4.00 6.23 31.83
CA VAL A 279 4.03 6.61 33.25
C VAL A 279 3.96 8.11 33.39
N VAL A 280 3.30 8.56 34.44
CA VAL A 280 3.18 9.97 34.81
C VAL A 280 3.32 10.13 36.31
N ALA A 281 3.67 11.34 36.76
CA ALA A 281 3.67 11.65 38.18
C ALA A 281 2.22 11.77 38.69
N GLU A 282 1.87 10.95 39.67
CA GLU A 282 0.52 10.75 40.19
C GLU A 282 -0.12 12.04 40.70
N ARG A 283 0.67 12.91 41.34
CA ARG A 283 0.24 14.21 41.88
C ARG A 283 -0.45 15.14 40.88
N TYR A 284 -0.30 14.89 39.58
CA TYR A 284 -0.93 15.69 38.52
C TYR A 284 -2.22 15.07 37.98
N LEU A 285 -2.70 13.96 38.54
CA LEU A 285 -3.96 13.32 38.22
C LEU A 285 -5.03 13.65 39.26
N LYS A 286 -6.29 13.74 38.81
CA LYS A 286 -7.47 13.90 39.66
C LYS A 286 -8.45 12.76 39.37
N ALA A 287 -8.87 12.03 40.40
CA ALA A 287 -9.83 10.94 40.25
C ALA A 287 -11.17 11.42 39.67
N LEU A 288 -11.79 10.58 38.84
CA LEU A 288 -13.15 10.78 38.35
C LEU A 288 -14.16 10.21 39.37
N PRO A 289 -15.32 10.84 39.58
CA PRO A 289 -16.36 10.30 40.44
C PRO A 289 -16.92 8.99 39.87
N THR A 290 -17.06 7.97 40.71
CA THR A 290 -17.60 6.65 40.35
C THR A 290 -19.11 6.70 40.16
N SER A 291 -19.60 6.93 38.94
CA SER A 291 -21.02 6.69 38.62
C SER A 291 -21.24 5.20 38.31
N ARG A 292 -21.91 4.50 39.22
CA ARG A 292 -22.56 3.20 38.96
C ARG A 292 -23.65 3.41 37.89
N GLY A 293 -23.49 2.74 36.76
CA GLY A 293 -24.51 2.58 35.74
C GLY A 293 -24.02 1.54 34.76
N ALA A 294 -24.53 0.30 34.88
CA ALA A 294 -24.26 -0.77 33.93
C ALA A 294 -24.79 -0.34 32.55
N ALA A 295 -23.92 0.19 31.71
CA ALA A 295 -24.15 0.18 30.28
C ALA A 295 -23.92 -1.26 29.82
N THR A 296 -24.99 -1.87 29.32
CA THR A 296 -25.00 -3.14 28.63
C THR A 296 -23.77 -3.29 27.74
N VAL A 297 -23.07 -4.42 27.91
CA VAL A 297 -22.00 -4.90 27.03
C VAL A 297 -22.41 -4.66 25.57
N PRO A 298 -21.69 -3.83 24.78
CA PRO A 298 -21.85 -3.88 23.34
C PRO A 298 -21.39 -5.28 22.94
N ALA A 299 -22.25 -5.98 22.20
CA ALA A 299 -21.93 -7.27 21.61
C ALA A 299 -20.55 -7.22 20.91
N ALA A 300 -19.90 -8.40 20.85
CA ALA A 300 -18.62 -8.65 20.18
C ALA A 300 -18.40 -7.77 18.94
N PRO A 301 -17.15 -7.31 18.68
CA PRO A 301 -16.88 -6.35 17.61
C PRO A 301 -17.55 -6.83 16.32
N ALA A 302 -18.50 -6.04 15.83
CA ALA A 302 -19.16 -6.29 14.58
C ALA A 302 -18.07 -6.46 13.52
N GLN A 303 -18.18 -7.54 12.76
CA GLN A 303 -17.43 -7.79 11.54
C GLN A 303 -17.25 -6.46 10.80
N ALA A 304 -16.00 -6.04 10.55
CA ALA A 304 -15.72 -4.75 9.92
C ALA A 304 -16.65 -4.58 8.72
N ALA A 305 -17.46 -3.52 8.74
CA ALA A 305 -18.51 -3.33 7.76
C ALA A 305 -17.92 -3.45 6.36
N ALA A 306 -18.51 -4.32 5.52
CA ALA A 306 -18.05 -4.48 4.15
C ALA A 306 -18.06 -3.13 3.44
N LEU A 307 -16.95 -2.77 2.80
CA LEU A 307 -16.86 -1.51 2.07
C LEU A 307 -17.98 -1.47 1.01
N PRO A 308 -18.76 -0.38 0.92
CA PRO A 308 -19.85 -0.32 -0.03
C PRO A 308 -19.31 -0.25 -1.46
N ALA A 309 -20.04 -0.89 -2.39
CA ALA A 309 -19.83 -0.71 -3.82
C ALA A 309 -19.98 0.78 -4.18
N ALA A 310 -18.99 1.35 -4.86
CA ALA A 310 -19.04 2.69 -5.41
C ALA A 310 -19.63 2.65 -6.83
N HIS A 311 -20.78 3.29 -7.03
CA HIS A 311 -21.36 3.56 -8.34
C HIS A 311 -21.61 5.04 -8.50
N MET A 312 -21.20 5.61 -9.63
CA MET A 312 -21.83 6.83 -10.13
C MET A 312 -23.33 6.58 -10.33
N GLN A 313 -24.14 7.64 -10.42
CA GLN A 313 -25.60 7.53 -10.57
C GLN A 313 -26.00 6.47 -11.61
N GLN A 314 -26.76 5.46 -11.16
CA GLN A 314 -27.25 4.36 -11.98
C GLN A 314 -28.53 4.77 -12.74
N ASP A 315 -28.92 3.97 -13.74
CA ASP A 315 -30.18 4.11 -14.47
C ASP A 315 -30.41 5.45 -15.18
N ARG A 316 -29.32 6.13 -15.50
CA ARG A 316 -29.35 7.33 -16.32
C ARG A 316 -29.64 6.98 -17.79
N ALA A 317 -30.84 7.32 -18.25
CA ALA A 317 -31.30 7.05 -19.61
C ALA A 317 -30.41 7.68 -20.71
N ASP A 318 -29.63 8.71 -20.39
CA ASP A 318 -28.71 9.35 -21.32
C ASP A 318 -27.36 8.62 -21.46
N ILE A 319 -27.07 7.65 -20.60
CA ILE A 319 -25.85 6.83 -20.63
C ILE A 319 -26.11 5.55 -21.41
N THR A 320 -25.70 5.56 -22.69
CA THR A 320 -25.98 4.50 -23.66
C THR A 320 -24.71 4.02 -24.36
N ARG A 321 -24.75 2.83 -24.97
CA ARG A 321 -23.71 2.28 -25.86
C ARG A 321 -23.47 3.19 -27.06
N ARG A 322 -24.50 3.92 -27.50
CA ARG A 322 -24.46 4.81 -28.69
C ARG A 322 -23.87 6.19 -28.42
N ARG A 323 -23.43 6.50 -27.19
CA ARG A 323 -22.85 7.80 -26.81
C ARG A 323 -21.50 7.61 -26.09
N ASP A 324 -20.61 8.58 -26.22
CA ASP A 324 -19.28 8.60 -25.59
C ASP A 324 -19.17 9.50 -24.34
N GLY A 325 -20.29 10.03 -23.83
CA GLY A 325 -20.33 11.17 -22.89
C GLY A 325 -20.41 10.89 -21.38
N GLY A 326 -20.24 9.64 -20.91
CA GLY A 326 -20.37 9.35 -19.48
C GLY A 326 -19.84 7.97 -19.08
N ARG A 327 -18.59 7.68 -19.44
CA ARG A 327 -17.96 6.36 -19.21
C ARG A 327 -17.67 6.05 -17.74
N ALA A 328 -17.80 7.00 -16.83
CA ALA A 328 -17.77 6.78 -15.38
C ALA A 328 -19.11 6.22 -14.85
N TYR A 329 -20.21 6.43 -15.60
CA TYR A 329 -21.56 5.98 -15.25
C TYR A 329 -21.84 4.60 -15.86
N PRO A 330 -22.53 3.71 -15.12
CA PRO A 330 -23.05 2.47 -15.68
C PRO A 330 -24.09 2.71 -16.79
N LEU A 331 -24.27 1.75 -17.69
CA LEU A 331 -25.29 1.82 -18.74
C LEU A 331 -26.70 1.92 -18.14
N GLY A 332 -27.49 2.86 -18.65
CA GLY A 332 -28.86 3.13 -18.20
C GLY A 332 -29.93 2.95 -19.29
N GLU A 333 -29.60 2.33 -20.43
CA GLU A 333 -30.59 2.02 -21.46
C GLU A 333 -31.71 1.12 -20.93
N ALA A 334 -32.96 1.43 -21.28
CA ALA A 334 -34.11 0.59 -20.99
C ALA A 334 -34.06 -0.73 -21.78
N GLY A 335 -34.61 -1.80 -21.21
CA GLY A 335 -34.68 -3.12 -21.87
C GLY A 335 -33.34 -3.83 -22.04
N ARG A 336 -32.30 -3.42 -21.30
CA ARG A 336 -30.99 -4.09 -21.28
C ARG A 336 -31.13 -5.53 -20.76
N PRO A 337 -30.42 -6.51 -21.36
CA PRO A 337 -30.38 -7.86 -20.83
C PRO A 337 -29.66 -7.90 -19.48
N ALA A 338 -30.00 -8.89 -18.67
CA ALA A 338 -29.36 -9.16 -17.40
C ALA A 338 -29.02 -10.66 -17.31
N ARG A 339 -28.01 -11.00 -16.51
CA ARG A 339 -27.67 -12.39 -16.24
C ARG A 339 -28.79 -13.01 -15.40
N ALA A 340 -29.39 -14.08 -15.91
CA ALA A 340 -30.51 -14.76 -15.28
C ALA A 340 -30.53 -16.24 -15.69
N GLY A 341 -31.05 -17.10 -14.81
CA GLY A 341 -31.10 -18.54 -15.04
C GLY A 341 -30.93 -19.33 -13.74
N GLY A 342 -31.50 -20.54 -13.70
CA GLY A 342 -31.37 -21.46 -12.56
C GLY A 342 -30.26 -22.50 -12.73
N ASP A 343 -29.69 -22.60 -13.93
CA ASP A 343 -28.68 -23.59 -14.31
C ASP A 343 -27.56 -22.96 -15.16
N ALA A 344 -26.47 -23.70 -15.33
CA ALA A 344 -25.29 -23.24 -16.06
C ALA A 344 -25.60 -22.86 -17.53
N ALA A 345 -26.50 -23.57 -18.19
CA ALA A 345 -26.82 -23.36 -19.60
C ALA A 345 -27.61 -22.06 -19.80
N SER A 346 -28.64 -21.84 -18.98
CA SER A 346 -29.44 -20.61 -18.97
C SER A 346 -28.60 -19.39 -18.57
N LEU A 347 -27.71 -19.52 -17.58
CA LEU A 347 -26.76 -18.46 -17.23
C LEU A 347 -25.82 -18.13 -18.39
N ALA A 348 -25.20 -19.13 -19.02
CA ALA A 348 -24.31 -18.94 -20.17
C ALA A 348 -25.02 -18.29 -21.37
N ALA A 349 -26.28 -18.68 -21.63
CA ALA A 349 -27.10 -18.06 -22.66
C ALA A 349 -27.40 -16.59 -22.35
N SER A 350 -27.72 -16.26 -21.10
CA SER A 350 -27.96 -14.86 -20.69
C SER A 350 -26.70 -14.00 -20.76
N VAL A 351 -25.53 -14.53 -20.38
CA VAL A 351 -24.23 -13.85 -20.56
C VAL A 351 -23.93 -13.63 -22.04
N SER A 352 -24.22 -14.62 -22.90
CA SER A 352 -24.10 -14.45 -24.35
C SER A 352 -25.01 -13.35 -24.88
N ALA A 353 -26.26 -13.27 -24.44
CA ALA A 353 -27.17 -12.19 -24.81
C ALA A 353 -26.66 -10.80 -24.35
N ILE A 354 -26.00 -10.73 -23.19
CA ILE A 354 -25.31 -9.50 -22.74
C ILE A 354 -24.15 -9.15 -23.66
N VAL A 355 -23.32 -10.11 -24.05
CA VAL A 355 -22.20 -9.88 -24.99
C VAL A 355 -22.72 -9.40 -26.35
N ASP A 356 -23.82 -9.98 -26.85
CA ASP A 356 -24.49 -9.57 -28.10
C ASP A 356 -25.14 -8.20 -28.00
N TYR A 357 -25.67 -7.87 -26.82
CA TYR A 357 -26.11 -6.51 -26.55
C TYR A 357 -24.90 -5.57 -26.58
N LEU A 358 -23.85 -5.80 -25.80
CA LEU A 358 -22.73 -4.87 -25.77
C LEU A 358 -22.05 -4.70 -27.13
N ASP A 359 -21.98 -5.76 -27.94
CA ASP A 359 -21.46 -5.82 -29.31
C ASP A 359 -20.42 -4.75 -29.60
N VAL A 360 -19.20 -4.99 -29.13
CA VAL A 360 -18.07 -4.09 -29.33
C VAL A 360 -17.70 -3.93 -30.80
N ALA A 361 -18.13 -4.84 -31.68
CA ALA A 361 -17.84 -4.73 -33.10
C ALA A 361 -18.79 -3.76 -33.81
N ASN A 362 -19.93 -3.41 -33.19
CA ASN A 362 -20.90 -2.49 -33.79
C ASN A 362 -20.35 -1.06 -33.88
N PRO A 363 -20.20 -0.47 -35.08
CA PRO A 363 -19.69 0.89 -35.23
C PRO A 363 -20.63 1.96 -34.65
N ALA A 364 -21.91 1.64 -34.42
CA ALA A 364 -22.87 2.53 -33.75
C ALA A 364 -22.68 2.56 -32.22
N HIS A 365 -21.94 1.61 -31.63
CA HIS A 365 -21.67 1.58 -30.19
C HIS A 365 -20.45 2.44 -29.83
N LEU A 366 -20.63 3.78 -29.92
CA LEU A 366 -19.59 4.79 -29.71
C LEU A 366 -18.88 4.69 -28.34
N ARG A 367 -19.54 4.13 -27.31
CA ARG A 367 -18.95 3.92 -25.99
C ARG A 367 -17.65 3.10 -26.05
N TYR A 368 -17.60 2.11 -26.95
CA TYR A 368 -16.48 1.17 -27.13
C TYR A 368 -15.66 1.43 -28.39
N LYS A 369 -16.02 2.45 -29.18
CA LYS A 369 -15.37 2.73 -30.46
C LYS A 369 -13.92 3.18 -30.21
N PRO A 370 -12.90 2.47 -30.72
CA PRO A 370 -11.50 2.83 -30.51
C PRO A 370 -11.18 4.19 -31.12
N ALA A 371 -10.28 4.93 -30.46
CA ALA A 371 -9.85 6.27 -30.89
C ALA A 371 -8.32 6.39 -30.79
N GLY A 372 -7.63 6.17 -31.91
CA GLY A 372 -6.16 6.16 -31.97
C GLY A 372 -5.57 5.04 -31.11
N SER A 373 -4.73 5.41 -30.12
CA SER A 373 -4.15 4.46 -29.16
C SER A 373 -5.01 4.24 -27.91
N THR A 374 -6.15 4.92 -27.80
CA THR A 374 -7.06 4.82 -26.64
C THR A 374 -7.82 3.51 -26.69
N THR A 375 -7.80 2.76 -25.57
CA THR A 375 -8.53 1.51 -25.38
C THR A 375 -9.60 1.68 -24.32
N TYR A 376 -10.68 0.91 -24.43
CA TYR A 376 -11.84 0.98 -23.53
C TYR A 376 -12.14 -0.38 -22.89
N CYS A 377 -11.11 -1.23 -22.80
CA CYS A 377 -11.22 -2.61 -22.37
C CYS A 377 -11.71 -2.73 -20.90
N ASN A 378 -11.28 -1.80 -20.03
CA ASN A 378 -11.80 -1.68 -18.66
C ASN A 378 -13.27 -1.29 -18.64
N ILE A 379 -13.71 -0.38 -19.51
CA ILE A 379 -15.12 0.04 -19.57
C ILE A 379 -16.00 -1.12 -20.02
N TYR A 380 -15.61 -1.82 -21.09
CA TYR A 380 -16.33 -3.00 -21.56
C TYR A 380 -16.43 -4.09 -20.48
N ALA A 381 -15.33 -4.41 -19.80
CA ALA A 381 -15.33 -5.40 -18.72
C ALA A 381 -16.26 -4.99 -17.56
N THR A 382 -16.26 -3.70 -17.19
CA THR A 382 -17.15 -3.19 -16.13
C THR A 382 -18.61 -3.19 -16.55
N ASP A 383 -18.93 -2.84 -17.81
CA ASP A 383 -20.31 -2.84 -18.30
C ASP A 383 -20.86 -4.27 -18.41
N LEU A 384 -20.05 -5.22 -18.85
CA LEU A 384 -20.41 -6.64 -18.86
C LEU A 384 -20.66 -7.16 -17.44
N ALA A 385 -19.74 -6.91 -16.50
CA ALA A 385 -19.92 -7.32 -15.11
C ALA A 385 -21.19 -6.70 -14.50
N TYR A 386 -21.42 -5.40 -14.73
CA TYR A 386 -22.59 -4.68 -14.24
C TYR A 386 -23.91 -5.27 -14.75
N LEU A 387 -24.01 -5.57 -16.05
CA LEU A 387 -25.20 -6.23 -16.62
C LEU A 387 -25.36 -7.67 -16.12
N CYS A 388 -24.27 -8.33 -15.75
CA CYS A 388 -24.31 -9.63 -15.10
C CYS A 388 -24.68 -9.58 -13.60
N GLY A 389 -24.89 -8.40 -13.02
CA GLY A 389 -25.14 -8.23 -11.59
C GLY A 389 -23.90 -8.46 -10.71
N VAL A 390 -22.70 -8.36 -11.29
CA VAL A 390 -21.41 -8.56 -10.63
C VAL A 390 -20.70 -7.22 -10.47
N TYR A 391 -20.17 -6.95 -9.27
CA TYR A 391 -19.46 -5.70 -9.02
C TYR A 391 -18.01 -5.76 -9.51
N LEU A 392 -17.74 -5.04 -10.59
CA LEU A 392 -16.39 -4.63 -11.01
C LEU A 392 -16.39 -3.09 -11.10
N PRO A 393 -15.56 -2.39 -10.33
CA PRO A 393 -15.69 -0.94 -10.17
C PRO A 393 -15.31 -0.19 -11.44
N ARG A 394 -16.20 0.69 -11.90
CA ARG A 394 -15.79 1.75 -12.84
C ARG A 394 -15.09 2.89 -12.12
N VAL A 395 -15.62 3.25 -10.96
CA VAL A 395 -15.05 4.21 -10.02
C VAL A 395 -14.84 3.53 -8.68
N TRP A 396 -13.85 3.97 -7.94
CA TRP A 396 -13.58 3.46 -6.59
C TRP A 396 -13.28 4.60 -5.64
N TRP A 397 -13.56 4.37 -4.37
CA TRP A 397 -13.31 5.31 -3.29
C TRP A 397 -11.85 5.78 -3.28
N THR A 398 -11.66 7.07 -3.04
CA THR A 398 -10.35 7.64 -2.70
C THR A 398 -9.91 7.13 -1.34
N ASP A 399 -8.60 7.16 -1.07
CA ASP A 399 -8.03 6.64 0.19
C ASP A 399 -8.67 7.31 1.42
N ARG A 400 -8.94 8.63 1.33
CA ARG A 400 -9.65 9.39 2.37
C ARG A 400 -11.09 8.90 2.58
N ALA A 401 -11.82 8.64 1.49
CA ALA A 401 -13.18 8.12 1.58
C ALA A 401 -13.21 6.70 2.16
N LEU A 402 -12.23 5.85 1.80
CA LEU A 402 -12.10 4.50 2.37
C LEU A 402 -11.87 4.54 3.88
N LEU A 403 -11.03 5.45 4.38
CA LEU A 403 -10.81 5.62 5.82
C LEU A 403 -12.11 6.01 6.53
N GLN A 404 -12.83 7.01 5.98
CA GLN A 404 -14.10 7.45 6.53
C GLN A 404 -15.16 6.33 6.55
N LEU A 405 -15.28 5.56 5.48
CA LEU A 405 -16.18 4.41 5.40
C LEU A 405 -15.85 3.33 6.44
N ARG A 406 -14.55 3.06 6.66
CA ARG A 406 -14.08 2.08 7.67
C ARG A 406 -14.36 2.55 9.10
N GLU A 407 -14.39 3.85 9.33
CA GLU A 407 -14.80 4.46 10.61
C GLU A 407 -16.32 4.51 10.78
N GLY A 408 -17.09 3.95 9.84
CA GLY A 408 -18.55 3.93 9.86
C GLY A 408 -19.20 5.24 9.40
N ALA A 409 -18.42 6.19 8.87
CA ALA A 409 -18.98 7.42 8.30
C ALA A 409 -19.72 7.13 6.99
N GLN A 410 -20.82 7.84 6.76
CA GLN A 410 -21.49 7.83 5.47
C GLN A 410 -20.74 8.76 4.51
N VAL A 411 -20.23 8.20 3.41
CA VAL A 411 -19.52 8.97 2.38
C VAL A 411 -20.32 8.93 1.09
N ALA A 412 -20.70 10.10 0.58
CA ALA A 412 -21.39 10.23 -0.70
C ALA A 412 -20.45 9.93 -1.87
N VAL A 413 -20.97 9.35 -2.96
CA VAL A 413 -20.22 9.16 -4.20
C VAL A 413 -20.15 10.47 -4.98
N GLU A 414 -18.99 11.12 -4.95
CA GLU A 414 -18.70 12.40 -5.60
C GLU A 414 -17.45 12.24 -6.48
N TYR A 415 -17.63 12.34 -7.79
CA TYR A 415 -16.56 12.18 -8.77
C TYR A 415 -15.44 13.19 -8.55
N GLY A 416 -14.20 12.71 -8.50
CA GLY A 416 -13.00 13.55 -8.30
C GLY A 416 -12.79 14.02 -6.86
N ARG A 417 -13.73 13.75 -5.95
CA ARG A 417 -13.63 14.11 -4.53
C ARG A 417 -13.56 12.87 -3.63
N THR A 418 -14.58 12.02 -3.69
CA THR A 418 -14.66 10.82 -2.85
C THR A 418 -14.46 9.55 -3.67
N VAL A 419 -14.67 9.58 -4.99
CA VAL A 419 -14.35 8.47 -5.89
C VAL A 419 -13.52 8.91 -7.11
N ARG A 420 -12.73 7.98 -7.65
CA ARG A 420 -11.89 8.15 -8.85
C ARG A 420 -12.08 6.99 -9.83
N GLU A 421 -11.85 7.25 -11.10
CA GLU A 421 -11.90 6.21 -12.14
C GLU A 421 -10.74 5.21 -12.01
N LEU A 422 -11.04 3.93 -12.26
CA LEU A 422 -10.03 2.89 -12.34
C LEU A 422 -9.68 2.56 -13.80
N ASN A 423 -8.38 2.57 -14.10
CA ASN A 423 -7.84 1.99 -15.33
C ASN A 423 -7.54 0.50 -15.11
N ALA A 424 -7.10 -0.21 -16.17
CA ALA A 424 -6.82 -1.64 -16.07
C ALA A 424 -5.67 -2.01 -15.09
N ASN A 425 -4.67 -1.13 -14.87
CA ASN A 425 -3.67 -1.36 -13.83
C ASN A 425 -4.32 -1.29 -12.44
N SER A 426 -5.18 -0.31 -12.21
CA SER A 426 -5.87 -0.16 -10.92
C SER A 426 -6.96 -1.22 -10.71
N LEU A 427 -7.55 -1.77 -11.77
CA LEU A 427 -8.46 -2.91 -11.68
C LEU A 427 -7.72 -4.20 -11.30
N TYR A 428 -6.48 -4.38 -11.76
CA TYR A 428 -5.62 -5.46 -11.27
C TYR A 428 -5.46 -5.36 -9.76
N ASP A 429 -5.02 -4.19 -9.27
CA ASP A 429 -4.79 -3.96 -7.84
C ASP A 429 -6.11 -4.10 -7.04
N TRP A 430 -7.22 -3.55 -7.53
CA TRP A 430 -8.53 -3.68 -6.86
C TRP A 430 -9.01 -5.13 -6.76
N LEU A 431 -8.82 -5.95 -7.79
CA LEU A 431 -9.21 -7.36 -7.75
C LEU A 431 -8.37 -8.14 -6.72
N GLU A 432 -7.08 -7.84 -6.57
CA GLU A 432 -6.24 -8.42 -5.51
C GLU A 432 -6.71 -8.00 -4.11
N ASP A 433 -6.90 -6.69 -3.91
CA ASP A 433 -7.12 -6.11 -2.58
C ASP A 433 -8.56 -6.25 -2.08
N HIS A 434 -9.52 -6.25 -3.00
CA HIS A 434 -10.94 -6.16 -2.70
C HIS A 434 -11.79 -7.22 -3.40
N GLY A 435 -11.33 -7.79 -4.52
CA GLY A 435 -12.08 -8.77 -5.32
C GLY A 435 -12.76 -9.86 -4.48
N PRO A 436 -12.04 -10.57 -3.58
CA PRO A 436 -12.63 -11.60 -2.72
C PRO A 436 -13.78 -11.12 -1.84
N ALA A 437 -13.71 -9.90 -1.30
CA ALA A 437 -14.78 -9.31 -0.51
C ALA A 437 -16.03 -8.99 -1.35
N PHE A 438 -15.85 -8.84 -2.67
CA PHE A 438 -16.91 -8.64 -3.66
C PHE A 438 -17.24 -9.92 -4.44
N GLY A 439 -16.88 -11.10 -3.92
CA GLY A 439 -17.27 -12.40 -4.49
C GLY A 439 -16.38 -12.92 -5.62
N TRP A 440 -15.36 -12.17 -6.04
CA TRP A 440 -14.39 -12.63 -7.04
C TRP A 440 -13.47 -13.71 -6.46
N ARG A 441 -13.20 -14.73 -7.26
CA ARG A 441 -12.29 -15.83 -6.91
C ARG A 441 -11.15 -15.86 -7.91
N ARG A 442 -9.93 -15.97 -7.39
CA ARG A 442 -8.75 -16.14 -8.22
C ARG A 442 -8.79 -17.51 -8.87
N GLU A 443 -8.46 -17.54 -10.15
CA GLU A 443 -8.32 -18.75 -10.94
C GLU A 443 -6.87 -18.88 -11.40
N VAL A 444 -6.39 -20.11 -11.56
CA VAL A 444 -5.01 -20.39 -11.96
C VAL A 444 -4.96 -20.98 -13.36
N GLU A 445 -5.94 -21.83 -13.68
CA GLU A 445 -5.96 -22.59 -14.92
C GLU A 445 -6.93 -22.00 -15.94
N LEU A 446 -6.45 -21.76 -17.16
CA LEU A 446 -7.28 -21.25 -18.27
C LEU A 446 -8.42 -22.22 -18.62
N THR A 447 -8.20 -23.53 -18.44
CA THR A 447 -9.23 -24.54 -18.65
C THR A 447 -10.39 -24.35 -17.66
N ALA A 448 -10.08 -24.15 -16.38
CA ALA A 448 -11.08 -23.88 -15.36
C ALA A 448 -11.77 -22.52 -15.58
N LEU A 449 -11.00 -21.51 -15.99
CA LEU A 449 -11.53 -20.18 -16.31
C LEU A 449 -12.55 -20.21 -17.47
N GLN A 450 -12.21 -20.89 -18.57
CA GLN A 450 -13.12 -21.03 -19.71
C GLN A 450 -14.34 -21.90 -19.35
N ALA A 451 -14.15 -22.97 -18.57
CA ALA A 451 -15.26 -23.79 -18.09
C ALA A 451 -16.22 -22.99 -17.21
N ALA A 452 -15.71 -22.12 -16.34
CA ALA A 452 -16.52 -21.20 -15.54
C ALA A 452 -17.30 -20.22 -16.42
N ALA A 453 -16.67 -19.64 -17.46
CA ALA A 453 -17.35 -18.79 -18.42
C ALA A 453 -18.46 -19.55 -19.16
N ASN A 454 -18.20 -20.78 -19.60
CA ASN A 454 -19.19 -21.67 -20.23
C ASN A 454 -20.34 -22.06 -19.29
N ALA A 455 -20.14 -21.95 -17.96
CA ALA A 455 -21.18 -22.14 -16.96
C ALA A 455 -21.92 -20.84 -16.61
N GLY A 456 -21.65 -19.74 -17.32
CA GLY A 456 -22.29 -18.43 -17.10
C GLY A 456 -21.71 -17.60 -15.95
N GLN A 457 -20.52 -17.96 -15.46
CA GLN A 457 -19.78 -17.11 -14.51
C GLN A 457 -19.15 -15.92 -15.23
N VAL A 458 -18.99 -14.80 -14.51
CA VAL A 458 -18.28 -13.63 -15.06
C VAL A 458 -16.79 -13.86 -14.88
N CYS A 459 -16.05 -13.96 -15.99
CA CYS A 459 -14.63 -14.28 -15.97
C CYS A 459 -13.81 -13.18 -16.65
N VAL A 460 -12.68 -12.81 -16.07
CA VAL A 460 -11.77 -11.79 -16.62
C VAL A 460 -10.31 -12.24 -16.56
N ILE A 461 -9.55 -11.84 -17.56
CA ILE A 461 -8.08 -11.83 -17.53
C ILE A 461 -7.64 -10.38 -17.40
N VAL A 462 -6.83 -10.07 -16.39
CA VAL A 462 -6.33 -8.71 -16.16
C VAL A 462 -4.81 -8.72 -16.01
N ALA A 463 -4.13 -7.77 -16.63
CA ALA A 463 -2.69 -7.60 -16.54
C ALA A 463 -2.28 -6.15 -16.27
N ARG A 464 -1.27 -6.00 -15.42
CA ARG A 464 -0.66 -4.75 -15.01
C ARG A 464 0.63 -4.51 -15.79
N ARG A 465 0.82 -3.30 -16.30
CA ARG A 465 2.03 -2.94 -17.06
C ARG A 465 3.26 -2.76 -16.18
N VAL A 466 4.43 -2.99 -16.77
CA VAL A 466 5.74 -2.60 -16.21
C VAL A 466 5.81 -1.07 -16.09
N ASP A 467 5.50 -0.35 -17.17
CA ASP A 467 5.32 1.10 -17.15
C ASP A 467 3.89 1.45 -16.73
N LEU A 468 3.71 1.84 -15.47
CA LEU A 468 2.40 2.16 -14.90
C LEU A 468 1.80 3.47 -15.42
N ASN A 469 2.57 4.31 -16.11
CA ASN A 469 2.05 5.48 -16.81
C ASN A 469 1.31 5.08 -18.11
N ARG A 470 1.42 3.81 -18.52
CA ARG A 470 0.67 3.23 -19.63
C ARG A 470 -0.44 2.34 -19.09
N PRO A 471 -1.62 2.33 -19.72
CA PRO A 471 -2.75 1.54 -19.23
C PRO A 471 -2.45 0.05 -19.31
N GLY A 472 -2.87 -0.68 -18.27
CA GLY A 472 -2.93 -2.15 -18.24
C GLY A 472 -3.83 -2.72 -19.34
N HIS A 473 -4.16 -4.00 -19.22
CA HIS A 473 -5.14 -4.61 -20.11
C HIS A 473 -6.04 -5.56 -19.36
N ILE A 474 -7.32 -5.59 -19.74
CA ILE A 474 -8.31 -6.48 -19.16
C ILE A 474 -9.24 -6.97 -20.26
N THR A 475 -9.54 -8.26 -20.29
CA THR A 475 -10.51 -8.86 -21.21
C THR A 475 -11.51 -9.69 -20.44
N ALA A 476 -12.73 -9.81 -20.98
CA ALA A 476 -13.71 -10.75 -20.47
C ALA A 476 -13.53 -12.08 -21.18
N VAL A 477 -13.49 -13.18 -20.43
CA VAL A 477 -13.61 -14.54 -20.97
C VAL A 477 -15.09 -14.87 -21.03
N VAL A 478 -15.57 -15.21 -22.22
CA VAL A 478 -17.00 -15.32 -22.53
C VAL A 478 -17.39 -16.76 -22.88
N PRO A 479 -18.67 -17.15 -22.75
CA PRO A 479 -19.12 -18.49 -23.11
C PRO A 479 -18.82 -18.82 -24.56
N GLU A 480 -18.35 -20.05 -24.81
CA GLU A 480 -18.21 -20.61 -26.15
C GLU A 480 -19.58 -20.76 -26.83
N THR A 481 -19.61 -20.54 -28.15
CA THR A 481 -20.79 -20.74 -29.00
C THR A 481 -20.53 -21.85 -30.02
N GLY A 482 -21.51 -22.15 -30.87
CA GLY A 482 -21.30 -23.08 -31.99
C GLY A 482 -20.14 -22.65 -32.90
N ASP A 483 -20.01 -21.34 -33.12
CA ASP A 483 -19.12 -20.75 -34.13
C ASP A 483 -17.84 -20.14 -33.54
N ALA A 484 -17.77 -19.97 -32.21
CA ALA A 484 -16.65 -19.34 -31.53
C ALA A 484 -16.23 -20.15 -30.32
N LYS A 485 -14.97 -20.62 -30.32
CA LYS A 485 -14.43 -21.52 -29.30
C LYS A 485 -13.04 -21.08 -28.85
N ALA A 486 -12.67 -21.47 -27.63
CA ALA A 486 -11.31 -21.35 -27.13
C ALA A 486 -10.35 -22.26 -27.91
N VAL A 487 -9.08 -21.88 -27.98
CA VAL A 487 -8.04 -22.73 -28.58
C VAL A 487 -7.52 -23.69 -27.52
N ARG A 488 -7.47 -24.98 -27.88
CA ARG A 488 -7.07 -26.07 -26.99
C ARG A 488 -5.85 -26.83 -27.51
N SER A 489 -5.10 -27.46 -26.61
CA SER A 489 -4.08 -28.45 -26.96
C SER A 489 -4.71 -29.78 -27.42
N ALA A 490 -3.88 -30.76 -27.78
CA ALA A 490 -4.34 -32.12 -28.08
C ALA A 490 -4.96 -32.80 -26.85
N GLU A 491 -4.51 -32.43 -25.65
CA GLU A 491 -5.00 -32.90 -24.35
C GLU A 491 -6.23 -32.12 -23.86
N HIS A 492 -6.86 -31.32 -24.73
CA HIS A 492 -8.04 -30.49 -24.46
C HIS A 492 -7.86 -29.35 -23.45
N GLU A 493 -6.61 -29.03 -23.05
CA GLU A 493 -6.31 -27.89 -22.19
C GLU A 493 -6.48 -26.57 -22.95
N VAL A 494 -7.07 -25.54 -22.31
CA VAL A 494 -7.19 -24.21 -22.92
C VAL A 494 -5.84 -23.54 -22.97
N LEU A 495 -5.35 -23.29 -24.18
CA LEU A 495 -4.15 -22.48 -24.41
C LEU A 495 -4.49 -21.00 -24.52
N ARG A 496 -5.63 -20.68 -25.15
CA ARG A 496 -6.10 -19.31 -25.36
C ARG A 496 -7.63 -19.30 -25.21
N PRO A 497 -8.17 -18.62 -24.19
CA PRO A 497 -9.61 -18.59 -23.97
C PRO A 497 -10.34 -17.76 -25.03
N LEU A 498 -11.65 -17.93 -25.10
CA LEU A 498 -12.52 -17.11 -25.93
C LEU A 498 -12.76 -15.77 -25.23
N GLU A 499 -12.28 -14.69 -25.81
CA GLU A 499 -12.30 -13.38 -25.18
C GLU A 499 -13.21 -12.40 -25.92
N SER A 500 -13.75 -11.43 -25.18
CA SER A 500 -14.33 -10.22 -25.76
C SER A 500 -13.79 -8.97 -25.06
N GLN A 501 -13.51 -7.93 -25.85
CA GLN A 501 -12.91 -6.69 -25.35
C GLN A 501 -13.07 -5.51 -26.30
N ALA A 502 -13.05 -4.30 -25.72
CA ALA A 502 -12.93 -3.03 -26.42
C ALA A 502 -11.47 -2.51 -26.42
N GLY A 503 -10.62 -3.08 -27.27
CA GLY A 503 -9.18 -2.77 -27.35
C GLY A 503 -8.83 -1.65 -28.35
N THR A 504 -7.56 -1.58 -28.76
CA THR A 504 -7.18 -0.80 -29.96
C THR A 504 -7.82 -1.38 -31.23
N ARG A 505 -8.09 -2.69 -31.19
CA ARG A 505 -9.00 -3.40 -32.07
C ARG A 505 -10.03 -4.10 -31.20
N ASN A 506 -11.31 -3.89 -31.49
CA ASN A 506 -12.38 -4.56 -30.77
C ASN A 506 -12.42 -6.04 -31.14
N VAL A 507 -12.68 -6.88 -30.14
CA VAL A 507 -12.77 -8.33 -30.28
C VAL A 507 -14.11 -8.76 -29.72
N LEU A 508 -14.98 -9.28 -30.58
CA LEU A 508 -16.24 -9.91 -30.20
C LEU A 508 -16.06 -11.42 -30.35
N ARG A 509 -16.06 -12.16 -29.22
CA ARG A 509 -15.87 -13.62 -29.17
C ARG A 509 -14.71 -14.11 -30.07
N GLY A 510 -13.51 -13.65 -29.75
CA GLY A 510 -12.30 -14.03 -30.49
C GLY A 510 -11.22 -14.56 -29.58
N THR A 511 -10.44 -15.52 -30.07
CA THR A 511 -9.24 -15.98 -29.39
C THR A 511 -8.06 -15.06 -29.75
N PRO A 512 -7.28 -14.58 -28.78
CA PRO A 512 -6.11 -13.74 -29.06
C PRO A 512 -5.07 -14.54 -29.87
N ALA A 513 -4.17 -13.89 -30.60
CA ALA A 513 -3.13 -14.62 -31.36
C ALA A 513 -2.08 -15.29 -30.44
N SER A 514 -1.92 -14.78 -29.23
CA SER A 514 -0.99 -15.27 -28.22
C SER A 514 -1.56 -15.07 -26.81
N ALA A 515 -0.92 -15.66 -25.81
CA ALA A 515 -1.16 -15.37 -24.39
C ALA A 515 -0.67 -13.95 -24.06
N TRP A 516 -1.43 -12.94 -24.49
CA TRP A 516 -1.00 -11.54 -24.50
C TRP A 516 -0.57 -11.04 -23.11
N TRP A 517 -1.13 -11.61 -22.04
CA TRP A 517 -0.83 -11.27 -20.64
C TRP A 517 0.59 -11.69 -20.22
N GLN A 518 1.22 -12.63 -20.91
CA GLN A 518 2.63 -13.02 -20.70
C GLN A 518 3.61 -12.12 -21.47
N GLY A 519 3.12 -11.13 -22.23
CA GLY A 519 3.99 -10.21 -22.97
C GLY A 519 4.88 -9.39 -22.04
N SER A 520 6.13 -9.17 -22.43
CA SER A 520 7.17 -8.47 -21.63
C SER A 520 6.81 -7.05 -21.15
N ARG A 521 5.76 -6.45 -21.72
CA ARG A 521 5.21 -5.16 -21.29
C ARG A 521 4.38 -5.23 -20.01
N PHE A 522 3.97 -6.42 -19.59
CA PHE A 522 3.19 -6.67 -18.37
C PHE A 522 4.10 -7.24 -17.28
N GLN A 523 4.01 -6.67 -16.08
CA GLN A 523 4.79 -7.12 -14.92
C GLN A 523 4.06 -8.21 -14.12
N ALA A 524 2.73 -8.27 -14.24
CA ALA A 524 1.88 -9.22 -13.54
C ALA A 524 0.55 -9.38 -14.27
N PHE A 525 -0.07 -10.55 -14.12
CA PHE A 525 -1.41 -10.84 -14.62
C PHE A 525 -2.13 -11.79 -13.66
N ALA A 526 -3.45 -11.84 -13.77
CA ALA A 526 -4.30 -12.69 -12.95
C ALA A 526 -5.57 -13.09 -13.71
N PHE A 527 -6.11 -14.24 -13.34
CA PHE A 527 -7.39 -14.74 -13.82
C PHE A 527 -8.39 -14.70 -12.67
N TRP A 528 -9.60 -14.23 -12.96
CA TRP A 528 -10.63 -14.07 -11.95
C TRP A 528 -11.96 -14.55 -12.49
N ARG A 529 -12.74 -15.19 -11.64
CA ARG A 529 -14.11 -15.59 -11.92
C ARG A 529 -15.04 -15.18 -10.79
N HIS A 530 -16.28 -14.86 -11.13
CA HIS A 530 -17.34 -14.57 -10.18
C HIS A 530 -18.55 -15.47 -10.49
N PRO A 531 -19.00 -16.31 -9.53
CA PRO A 531 -20.12 -17.22 -9.73
C PRO A 531 -21.42 -16.48 -10.10
#